data_AF-A0A7S3WV56-F1
#
_entry.id   AF-A0A7S3WV56-F1
#
_cell.length_a   1.000
_cell.length_b   1.000
_cell.length_c   1.000
_cell.angle_alpha   90.00
_cell.angle_beta   90.00
_cell.angle_gamma   90.00
#
_symmetry.space_group_name_H-M   'P 1'
#
loop_
_entity.id
_entity.type
_entity.pdbx_description
1 polymer ?
#
loop_
_entity_poly.entity_id
_entity_poly.type
_entity_poly.pdbx_seq_one_letter_code
_entity_poly.pdbx_strand_id
1 'polypeptide(L)'
;PPPGRRPRPGSPRRFPSPGTCNDLLLLLLEAPEPAARLQALAADDSRRASLLVPLGHALLDTLLYELEEALKRIAENNKKDAAAAAGGPPAEHDPAYSHNVGYARSLLRTAGSTLKLMKAIAASSAGAALLAAAPLAGRTAAVSITFFDLLCGRRSLDLKVRATGAAAASAASASDPYGFDPRSLLASLCDVLLRCIGSGRGDELVGALAAADDLDLAVLRKVAAIVAREHLLPHAALVELEALLRRLSAAAEGGGAGGAAAASSPLEGGVAAAGGDASADATLARLEAELGPPGKALPAEEAQVEAYSEALGELVCDSAPLLEAGAAQRHHYASQAERGADAAAGAPALRKALMRELKGLRGGQLPLHPDAAVFVRHDEARLDTWRLVLSGPVDTPYAHGLFVFDVYAPPEYPSIPPLVHFETTGGGTVKFNPNLYADGKAAALARPHTRAACPLPPARPPP
;
A
#
# COMPACT_ATOMS: atom_id res chain seq x y z
N PRO A 1 22.91 -2.11 -11.84
CA PRO A 1 22.35 -2.80 -13.02
C PRO A 1 22.55 -4.32 -12.92
N PRO A 2 21.66 -5.15 -13.50
CA PRO A 2 21.84 -6.60 -13.50
C PRO A 2 23.10 -7.02 -14.28
N PRO A 3 23.76 -8.13 -13.91
CA PRO A 3 24.98 -8.59 -14.57
C PRO A 3 24.67 -9.04 -16.00
N GLY A 4 25.39 -8.49 -16.99
CA GLY A 4 25.30 -8.95 -18.39
C GLY A 4 25.40 -7.85 -19.45
N ARG A 5 25.05 -6.59 -19.16
CA ARG A 5 25.22 -5.47 -20.11
C ARG A 5 26.50 -4.69 -19.81
N ARG A 6 27.57 -4.95 -20.57
CA ARG A 6 28.72 -4.04 -20.63
C ARG A 6 28.25 -2.68 -21.20
N PRO A 7 28.56 -1.54 -20.56
CA PRO A 7 28.23 -0.23 -21.13
C PRO A 7 29.02 -0.01 -22.43
N ARG A 8 28.38 0.59 -23.45
CA ARG A 8 29.09 1.02 -24.66
C ARG A 8 30.06 2.15 -24.29
N PRO A 9 31.33 2.14 -24.76
CA PRO A 9 32.25 3.23 -24.51
C PRO A 9 31.68 4.52 -25.12
N GLY A 10 31.60 5.59 -24.33
CA GLY A 10 31.08 6.89 -24.76
C GLY A 10 29.64 7.22 -24.35
N SER A 11 28.86 6.32 -23.73
CA SER A 11 27.60 6.74 -23.10
C SER A 11 27.89 7.60 -21.86
N PRO A 12 27.22 8.75 -21.65
CA PRO A 12 27.36 9.50 -20.40
C PRO A 12 27.03 8.58 -19.23
N ARG A 13 27.78 8.69 -18.13
CA ARG A 13 27.53 7.91 -16.90
C ARG A 13 26.12 8.23 -16.43
N ARG A 14 25.15 7.36 -16.73
CA ARG A 14 23.79 7.47 -16.21
C ARG A 14 23.88 7.30 -14.70
N PHE A 15 23.78 8.42 -13.99
CA PHE A 15 23.54 8.40 -12.55
C PHE A 15 22.28 7.55 -12.30
N PRO A 16 22.23 6.75 -11.21
CA PRO A 16 21.01 6.10 -10.78
C PRO A 16 19.88 7.13 -10.64
N SER A 17 18.63 6.74 -10.93
CA SER A 17 17.50 7.63 -10.70
C SER A 17 17.36 7.93 -9.21
N PRO A 18 16.75 9.06 -8.81
CA PRO A 18 16.52 9.38 -7.40
C PRO A 18 15.87 8.23 -6.64
N GLY A 19 14.89 7.55 -7.23
CA GLY A 19 14.28 6.36 -6.65
C GLY A 19 15.24 5.19 -6.44
N THR A 20 16.13 4.91 -7.39
CA THR A 20 17.18 3.89 -7.19
C THR A 20 18.16 4.28 -6.08
N CYS A 21 18.45 5.57 -5.90
CA CYS A 21 19.24 6.04 -4.76
C CYS A 21 18.47 5.85 -3.45
N ASN A 22 17.17 6.20 -3.42
CA ASN A 22 16.32 6.05 -2.25
C ASN A 22 16.18 4.58 -1.83
N ASP A 23 15.93 3.68 -2.79
CA ASP A 23 15.85 2.22 -2.55
C ASP A 23 17.17 1.67 -1.96
N LEU A 24 18.32 2.13 -2.47
CA LEU A 24 19.63 1.74 -1.93
C LEU A 24 19.89 2.33 -0.53
N LEU A 25 19.44 3.56 -0.26
CA LEU A 25 19.55 4.18 1.07
C LEU A 25 18.62 3.50 2.08
N LEU A 26 17.41 3.09 1.68
CA LEU A 26 16.49 2.31 2.49
C LEU A 26 17.10 0.96 2.89
N LEU A 27 17.62 0.20 1.91
CA LEU A 27 18.33 -1.07 2.18
C LEU A 27 19.56 -0.91 3.10
N LEU A 28 20.21 0.25 3.11
CA LEU A 28 21.27 0.54 4.07
C LEU A 28 20.69 0.83 5.45
N LEU A 29 19.60 1.60 5.57
CA LEU A 29 18.97 1.96 6.84
C LEU A 29 18.24 0.80 7.54
N GLU A 30 17.89 -0.27 6.83
CA GLU A 30 17.40 -1.53 7.41
C GLU A 30 18.44 -2.23 8.30
N ALA A 31 19.73 -1.95 8.10
CA ALA A 31 20.79 -2.50 8.95
C ALA A 31 21.01 -1.65 10.21
N PRO A 32 21.23 -2.27 11.40
CA PRO A 32 21.33 -1.54 12.67
C PRO A 32 22.57 -0.63 12.75
N GLU A 33 23.69 -1.02 12.11
CA GLU A 33 24.90 -0.21 12.10
C GLU A 33 24.73 1.12 11.32
N PRO A 34 24.25 1.13 10.07
CA PRO A 34 23.94 2.37 9.36
C PRO A 34 22.90 3.26 10.06
N ALA A 35 21.86 2.69 10.69
CA ALA A 35 20.90 3.45 11.48
C ALA A 35 21.56 4.18 12.67
N ALA A 36 22.42 3.48 13.43
CA ALA A 36 23.21 4.09 14.50
C ALA A 36 24.20 5.14 13.97
N ARG A 37 24.81 4.91 12.79
CA ARG A 37 25.69 5.89 12.13
C ARG A 37 24.93 7.14 11.68
N LEU A 38 23.67 7.00 11.20
CA LEU A 38 22.83 8.15 10.86
C LEU A 38 22.50 8.98 12.11
N GLN A 39 22.17 8.33 13.24
CA GLN A 39 21.94 9.01 14.52
C GLN A 39 23.20 9.75 15.00
N ALA A 40 24.38 9.12 14.91
CA ALA A 40 25.65 9.77 15.24
C ALA A 40 25.98 10.95 14.29
N LEU A 41 25.67 10.82 12.99
CA LEU A 41 25.84 11.88 12.00
C LEU A 41 24.88 13.06 12.24
N ALA A 42 23.68 12.77 12.74
CA ALA A 42 22.69 13.77 13.13
C ALA A 42 23.01 14.41 14.50
N ALA A 43 23.79 13.76 15.36
CA ALA A 43 24.28 14.34 16.62
C ALA A 43 25.43 15.35 16.41
N ASP A 44 26.30 15.13 15.42
CA ASP A 44 27.40 16.04 15.05
C ASP A 44 26.88 17.27 14.28
N ASP A 45 26.86 18.45 14.91
CA ASP A 45 26.38 19.71 14.32
C ASP A 45 27.03 20.05 12.97
N SER A 46 28.34 19.79 12.83
CA SER A 46 29.12 20.12 11.63
C SER A 46 28.77 19.20 10.46
N ARG A 47 28.63 17.90 10.73
CA ARG A 47 28.20 16.91 9.73
C ARG A 47 26.72 17.02 9.40
N ARG A 48 25.88 17.38 10.38
CA ARG A 48 24.46 17.67 10.17
C ARG A 48 24.28 18.82 9.17
N ALA A 49 24.99 19.94 9.38
CA ALA A 49 24.92 21.11 8.51
C ALA A 49 25.49 20.86 7.10
N SER A 50 26.59 20.09 6.98
CA SER A 50 27.28 19.88 5.70
C SER A 50 26.74 18.75 4.82
N LEU A 51 26.08 17.73 5.40
CA LEU A 51 25.60 16.56 4.67
C LEU A 51 24.09 16.34 4.78
N LEU A 52 23.53 16.42 5.99
CA LEU A 52 22.13 16.06 6.24
C LEU A 52 21.15 17.18 5.89
N VAL A 53 21.52 18.45 6.11
CA VAL A 53 20.68 19.59 5.70
C VAL A 53 20.53 19.68 4.17
N PRO A 54 21.61 19.60 3.35
CA PRO A 54 21.47 19.55 1.89
C PRO A 54 20.69 18.34 1.39
N LEU A 55 20.84 17.17 2.04
CA LEU A 55 20.03 15.98 1.73
C LEU A 55 18.55 16.21 2.04
N GLY A 56 18.22 16.82 3.17
CA GLY A 56 16.84 17.16 3.54
C GLY A 56 16.18 18.11 2.53
N HIS A 57 16.89 19.16 2.11
CA HIS A 57 16.42 20.05 1.04
C HIS A 57 16.21 19.28 -0.27
N ALA A 58 17.19 18.48 -0.70
CA ALA A 58 17.09 17.71 -1.93
C ALA A 58 15.92 16.72 -1.93
N LEU A 59 15.63 16.05 -0.80
CA LEU A 59 14.48 15.15 -0.66
C LEU A 59 13.15 15.92 -0.74
N LEU A 60 13.02 17.04 -0.01
CA LEU A 60 11.83 17.88 -0.01
C LEU A 60 11.54 18.48 -1.40
N ASP A 61 12.56 19.01 -2.07
CA ASP A 61 12.45 19.63 -3.40
C ASP A 61 12.17 18.60 -4.50
N THR A 62 12.82 17.43 -4.43
CA THR A 62 12.56 16.30 -5.34
C THR A 62 11.13 15.79 -5.18
N LEU A 63 10.69 15.59 -3.94
CA LEU A 63 9.34 15.14 -3.62
C LEU A 63 8.27 16.09 -4.18
N LEU A 64 8.45 17.41 -3.98
CA LEU A 64 7.56 18.44 -4.52
C LEU A 64 7.52 18.43 -6.05
N TYR A 65 8.67 18.45 -6.72
CA TYR A 65 8.75 18.40 -8.18
C TYR A 65 8.09 17.13 -8.74
N GLU A 66 8.34 15.97 -8.13
CA GLU A 66 7.82 14.68 -8.60
C GLU A 66 6.29 14.60 -8.51
N LEU A 67 5.69 15.11 -7.43
CA LEU A 67 4.23 15.12 -7.32
C LEU A 67 3.60 16.18 -8.24
N GLU A 68 4.12 17.41 -8.27
CA GLU A 68 3.54 18.48 -9.11
C GLU A 68 3.56 18.15 -10.60
N GLU A 69 4.70 17.67 -11.11
CA GLU A 69 4.83 17.30 -12.52
C GLU A 69 4.01 16.05 -12.84
N ALA A 70 3.93 15.06 -11.95
CA ALA A 70 3.05 13.90 -12.15
C ALA A 70 1.56 14.31 -12.25
N LEU A 71 1.09 15.14 -11.32
CA LEU A 71 -0.30 15.63 -11.30
C LEU A 71 -0.63 16.45 -12.56
N LYS A 72 0.32 17.27 -13.02
CA LYS A 72 0.19 18.01 -14.29
C LYS A 72 0.03 17.07 -15.48
N ARG A 73 0.79 15.96 -15.56
CA ARG A 73 0.62 14.96 -16.64
C ARG A 73 -0.68 14.19 -16.56
N ILE A 74 -1.17 13.88 -15.35
CA ILE A 74 -2.50 13.30 -15.14
C ILE A 74 -3.59 14.27 -15.61
N ALA A 75 -3.50 15.56 -15.25
CA ALA A 75 -4.43 16.60 -15.68
C ALA A 75 -4.40 16.87 -17.20
N GLU A 76 -3.22 16.81 -17.83
CA GLU A 76 -3.08 16.85 -19.30
C GLU A 76 -3.80 15.70 -19.98
N ASN A 77 -3.69 14.47 -19.44
CA ASN A 77 -4.37 13.30 -19.98
C ASN A 77 -5.89 13.33 -19.72
N ASN A 78 -6.34 13.67 -18.51
CA ASN A 78 -7.76 13.83 -18.18
C ASN A 78 -8.48 14.85 -19.10
N LYS A 79 -7.78 15.87 -19.60
CA LYS A 79 -8.30 16.81 -20.62
C LYS A 79 -8.48 16.14 -21.99
N LYS A 80 -7.57 15.26 -22.40
CA LYS A 80 -7.69 14.47 -23.63
C LYS A 80 -8.80 13.43 -23.52
N ASP A 81 -8.95 12.79 -22.38
CA ASP A 81 -10.04 11.86 -22.09
C ASP A 81 -11.41 12.55 -22.13
N ALA A 82 -11.50 13.77 -21.58
CA ALA A 82 -12.70 14.61 -21.70
C ALA A 82 -13.00 15.04 -23.15
N ALA A 83 -11.98 15.33 -23.96
CA ALA A 83 -12.15 15.67 -25.38
C ALA A 83 -12.58 14.45 -26.22
N ALA A 84 -12.05 13.26 -25.94
CA ALA A 84 -12.48 12.01 -26.56
C ALA A 84 -13.94 11.68 -26.18
N ALA A 85 -14.32 11.83 -24.91
CA ALA A 85 -15.70 11.65 -24.45
C ALA A 85 -16.69 12.64 -25.08
N ALA A 86 -16.23 13.82 -25.51
CA ALA A 86 -17.03 14.82 -26.24
C ALA A 86 -17.15 14.54 -27.76
N GLY A 87 -16.75 13.34 -28.23
CA GLY A 87 -16.81 12.96 -29.65
C GLY A 87 -15.54 13.24 -30.44
N GLY A 88 -14.44 13.61 -29.78
CA GLY A 88 -13.11 13.71 -30.39
C GLY A 88 -12.47 12.34 -30.69
N PRO A 89 -11.27 12.32 -31.31
CA PRO A 89 -10.52 11.08 -31.51
C PRO A 89 -10.14 10.44 -30.16
N PRO A 90 -9.98 9.10 -30.07
CA PRO A 90 -9.67 8.44 -28.80
C PRO A 90 -8.30 8.89 -28.26
N ALA A 91 -8.24 9.24 -26.98
CA ALA A 91 -7.05 9.81 -26.34
C ALA A 91 -5.79 8.94 -26.50
N GLU A 92 -5.95 7.62 -26.55
CA GLU A 92 -4.88 6.63 -26.78
C GLU A 92 -4.13 6.79 -28.12
N HIS A 93 -4.73 7.45 -29.12
CA HIS A 93 -4.09 7.68 -30.44
C HIS A 93 -3.06 8.82 -30.41
N ASP A 94 -3.04 9.65 -29.36
CA ASP A 94 -2.01 10.68 -29.19
C ASP A 94 -0.72 10.05 -28.61
N PRO A 95 0.43 10.10 -29.33
CA PRO A 95 1.69 9.56 -28.82
C PRO A 95 2.14 10.17 -27.48
N ALA A 96 1.71 11.40 -27.16
CA ALA A 96 1.98 12.03 -25.88
C ALA A 96 1.14 11.45 -24.73
N TYR A 97 -0.02 10.82 -24.99
CA TYR A 97 -0.86 10.22 -23.95
C TYR A 97 -0.13 9.06 -23.24
N SER A 98 0.35 8.08 -24.03
CA SER A 98 1.12 6.93 -23.51
C SER A 98 2.43 7.36 -22.84
N HIS A 99 3.12 8.37 -23.39
CA HIS A 99 4.30 8.97 -22.77
C HIS A 99 3.98 9.57 -21.39
N ASN A 100 2.92 10.39 -21.30
CA ASN A 100 2.46 11.01 -20.06
C ASN A 100 2.08 9.95 -18.99
N VAL A 101 1.38 8.87 -19.37
CA VAL A 101 1.06 7.76 -18.44
C VAL A 101 2.35 7.11 -17.90
N GLY A 102 3.28 6.75 -18.78
CA GLY A 102 4.54 6.12 -18.39
C GLY A 102 5.43 7.03 -17.52
N TYR A 103 5.46 8.33 -17.82
CA TYR A 103 6.26 9.31 -17.10
C TYR A 103 5.67 9.62 -15.71
N ALA A 104 4.38 9.91 -15.63
CA ALA A 104 3.68 10.13 -14.35
C ALA A 104 3.80 8.90 -13.43
N ARG A 105 3.56 7.69 -13.93
CA ARG A 105 3.77 6.43 -13.18
C ARG A 105 5.20 6.30 -12.62
N SER A 106 6.21 6.80 -13.34
CA SER A 106 7.60 6.76 -12.88
C SER A 106 7.88 7.82 -11.80
N LEU A 107 7.33 9.02 -11.94
CA LEU A 107 7.46 10.10 -10.94
C LEU A 107 6.78 9.69 -9.62
N LEU A 108 5.56 9.16 -9.69
CA LEU A 108 4.77 8.77 -8.52
C LEU A 108 5.40 7.61 -7.74
N ARG A 109 5.99 6.63 -8.45
CA ARG A 109 6.82 5.60 -7.80
C ARG A 109 8.01 6.21 -7.07
N THR A 110 8.62 7.25 -7.66
CA THR A 110 9.79 7.90 -7.07
C THR A 110 9.41 8.72 -5.84
N ALA A 111 8.32 9.50 -5.90
CA ALA A 111 7.76 10.22 -4.77
C ALA A 111 7.44 9.27 -3.59
N GLY A 112 6.88 8.09 -3.89
CA GLY A 112 6.66 7.03 -2.90
C GLY A 112 7.94 6.50 -2.25
N SER A 113 9.02 6.32 -3.02
CA SER A 113 10.34 5.94 -2.45
C SER A 113 10.98 7.08 -1.64
N THR A 114 10.80 8.34 -2.06
CA THR A 114 11.29 9.54 -1.37
C THR A 114 10.58 9.69 -0.01
N LEU A 115 9.26 9.52 0.04
CA LEU A 115 8.49 9.52 1.29
C LEU A 115 8.87 8.35 2.22
N LYS A 116 9.09 7.14 1.68
CA LYS A 116 9.60 6.01 2.48
C LYS A 116 10.96 6.31 3.11
N LEU A 117 11.88 6.92 2.35
CA LEU A 117 13.19 7.33 2.88
C LEU A 117 13.05 8.44 3.95
N MET A 118 12.18 9.44 3.73
CA MET A 118 11.89 10.46 4.74
C MET A 118 11.29 9.86 6.02
N LYS A 119 10.38 8.89 5.90
CA LYS A 119 9.82 8.13 7.03
C LYS A 119 10.89 7.32 7.79
N ALA A 120 11.83 6.70 7.08
CA ALA A 120 12.96 6.00 7.70
C ALA A 120 13.90 6.96 8.46
N ILE A 121 14.18 8.15 7.90
CA ILE A 121 14.97 9.19 8.58
C ILE A 121 14.24 9.71 9.83
N ALA A 122 12.94 10.04 9.69
CA ALA A 122 12.08 10.53 10.75
C ALA A 122 11.70 9.47 11.81
N ALA A 123 12.02 8.19 11.60
CA ALA A 123 11.91 7.16 12.63
C ALA A 123 12.93 7.33 13.78
N SER A 124 14.01 8.09 13.54
CA SER A 124 14.94 8.51 14.59
C SER A 124 14.57 9.89 15.13
N SER A 125 14.66 10.09 16.45
CA SER A 125 14.39 11.40 17.08
C SER A 125 15.30 12.52 16.53
N ALA A 126 16.56 12.20 16.21
CA ALA A 126 17.50 13.13 15.61
C ALA A 126 17.17 13.47 14.14
N GLY A 127 16.69 12.50 13.35
CA GLY A 127 16.25 12.72 11.97
C GLY A 127 14.90 13.43 11.88
N ALA A 128 13.98 13.21 12.83
CA ALA A 128 12.77 14.00 12.98
C ALA A 128 13.09 15.45 13.37
N ALA A 129 13.98 15.65 14.35
CA ALA A 129 14.44 16.99 14.74
C ALA A 129 15.18 17.74 13.62
N LEU A 130 15.89 17.03 12.73
CA LEU A 130 16.52 17.62 11.54
C LEU A 130 15.48 18.26 10.61
N LEU A 131 14.36 17.58 10.33
CA LEU A 131 13.29 18.09 9.46
C LEU A 131 12.42 19.15 10.15
N ALA A 132 12.32 19.09 11.48
CA ALA A 132 11.51 20.00 12.29
C ALA A 132 12.19 21.33 12.65
N ALA A 133 13.53 21.38 12.64
CA ALA A 133 14.30 22.54 13.07
C ALA A 133 14.78 23.42 11.90
N ALA A 134 15.15 24.67 12.20
CA ALA A 134 15.86 25.52 11.25
C ALA A 134 17.20 24.86 10.80
N PRO A 135 17.56 24.91 9.51
CA PRO A 135 16.94 25.70 8.43
C PRO A 135 15.83 24.97 7.65
N LEU A 136 15.56 23.68 7.93
CA LEU A 136 14.62 22.87 7.14
C LEU A 136 13.15 23.12 7.48
N ALA A 137 12.83 23.49 8.72
CA ALA A 137 11.46 23.69 9.23
C ALA A 137 10.53 24.43 8.26
N GLY A 138 10.95 25.59 7.74
CA GLY A 138 10.15 26.38 6.78
C GLY A 138 9.90 25.65 5.45
N ARG A 139 10.87 24.89 4.95
CA ARG A 139 10.71 24.11 3.72
C ARG A 139 9.85 22.87 3.95
N THR A 140 10.02 22.19 5.09
CA THR A 140 9.17 21.07 5.52
C THR A 140 7.71 21.51 5.67
N ALA A 141 7.45 22.67 6.28
CA ALA A 141 6.12 23.26 6.40
C ALA A 141 5.51 23.56 5.02
N ALA A 142 6.23 24.33 4.17
CA ALA A 142 5.76 24.68 2.84
C ALA A 142 5.44 23.45 1.96
N VAL A 143 6.34 22.46 1.91
CA VAL A 143 6.08 21.21 1.15
C VAL A 143 4.88 20.45 1.70
N SER A 144 4.72 20.37 3.03
CA SER A 144 3.57 19.69 3.63
C SER A 144 2.25 20.36 3.27
N ILE A 145 2.20 21.70 3.34
CA ILE A 145 1.02 22.51 2.96
C ILE A 145 0.66 22.29 1.49
N THR A 146 1.63 22.44 0.58
CA THR A 146 1.38 22.23 -0.86
C THR A 146 0.90 20.80 -1.13
N PHE A 147 1.46 19.79 -0.46
CA PHE A 147 0.98 18.41 -0.60
C PHE A 147 -0.46 18.22 -0.12
N PHE A 148 -0.85 18.85 0.98
CA PHE A 148 -2.22 18.77 1.47
C PHE A 148 -3.22 19.44 0.51
N ASP A 149 -2.89 20.58 -0.12
CA ASP A 149 -3.75 21.14 -1.18
C ASP A 149 -3.78 20.27 -2.46
N LEU A 150 -2.63 19.71 -2.87
CA LEU A 150 -2.55 18.82 -4.03
C LEU A 150 -3.39 17.54 -3.84
N LEU A 151 -3.30 16.88 -2.68
CA LEU A 151 -3.97 15.61 -2.39
C LEU A 151 -5.41 15.77 -1.88
N CYS A 152 -5.70 16.83 -1.12
CA CYS A 152 -6.97 17.01 -0.42
C CYS A 152 -7.65 18.36 -0.68
N GLY A 153 -6.97 19.34 -1.26
CA GLY A 153 -7.52 20.67 -1.55
C GLY A 153 -8.34 20.71 -2.85
N ARG A 154 -8.28 21.85 -3.56
CA ARG A 154 -9.12 22.07 -4.76
C ARG A 154 -8.62 21.26 -5.96
N ARG A 155 -7.30 21.03 -6.01
CA ARG A 155 -6.59 20.31 -7.09
C ARG A 155 -6.79 18.79 -7.00
N SER A 156 -7.34 18.27 -5.89
CA SER A 156 -7.66 16.85 -5.72
C SER A 156 -8.80 16.34 -6.63
N LEU A 157 -9.47 17.22 -7.38
CA LEU A 157 -10.46 16.82 -8.39
C LEU A 157 -9.80 16.37 -9.70
N ASP A 158 -8.65 16.95 -10.04
CA ASP A 158 -7.84 16.54 -11.21
C ASP A 158 -7.14 15.18 -10.98
N LEU A 159 -7.09 14.72 -9.74
CA LEU A 159 -6.59 13.39 -9.35
C LEU A 159 -7.55 12.24 -9.68
N LYS A 160 -8.84 12.51 -9.90
CA LYS A 160 -9.81 11.47 -10.25
C LYS A 160 -9.64 11.10 -11.72
N VAL A 161 -8.90 10.02 -11.98
CA VAL A 161 -8.85 9.36 -13.29
C VAL A 161 -10.28 9.04 -13.73
N ARG A 162 -10.77 9.72 -14.76
CA ARG A 162 -12.09 9.45 -15.33
C ARG A 162 -11.95 8.21 -16.21
N ALA A 163 -12.44 7.07 -15.74
CA ALA A 163 -12.53 5.87 -16.56
C ALA A 163 -13.41 6.15 -17.79
N THR A 164 -12.79 6.26 -18.97
CA THR A 164 -13.48 6.46 -20.25
C THR A 164 -13.62 5.16 -21.03
N GLY A 165 -14.71 5.03 -21.79
CA GLY A 165 -14.93 3.88 -22.68
C GLY A 165 -15.30 2.59 -21.95
N ALA A 166 -15.19 1.46 -22.65
CA ALA A 166 -15.79 0.17 -22.28
C ALA A 166 -15.39 -0.39 -20.90
N ALA A 167 -14.28 0.08 -20.30
CA ALA A 167 -13.89 -0.25 -18.93
C ALA A 167 -14.89 0.24 -17.86
N ALA A 168 -15.71 1.26 -18.16
CA ALA A 168 -16.75 1.76 -17.25
C ALA A 168 -17.91 0.76 -17.03
N ALA A 169 -18.10 -0.22 -17.93
CA ALA A 169 -19.12 -1.26 -17.78
C ALA A 169 -18.71 -2.36 -16.76
N SER A 170 -17.44 -2.43 -16.37
CA SER A 170 -16.91 -3.38 -15.39
C SER A 170 -16.33 -2.63 -14.18
N ALA A 171 -17.21 -2.01 -13.39
CA ALA A 171 -16.88 -1.15 -12.25
C ALA A 171 -16.16 -1.84 -11.06
N ALA A 172 -15.64 -3.06 -11.24
CA ALA A 172 -14.94 -3.85 -10.22
C ALA A 172 -13.43 -4.05 -10.50
N SER A 173 -12.89 -3.69 -11.67
CA SER A 173 -11.46 -3.90 -11.96
C SER A 173 -10.82 -2.91 -12.96
N ALA A 174 -11.22 -1.65 -12.94
CA ALA A 174 -10.46 -0.59 -13.63
C ALA A 174 -9.16 -0.32 -12.85
N SER A 175 -8.08 -1.04 -13.17
CA SER A 175 -6.77 -0.78 -12.57
C SER A 175 -6.27 0.61 -12.98
N ASP A 176 -5.89 1.43 -12.00
CA ASP A 176 -5.40 2.78 -12.28
C ASP A 176 -4.19 2.74 -13.23
N PRO A 177 -4.26 3.38 -14.42
CA PRO A 177 -3.15 3.42 -15.36
C PRO A 177 -1.89 4.10 -14.77
N TYR A 178 -2.01 4.92 -13.72
CA TYR A 178 -0.86 5.55 -13.09
C TYR A 178 -0.22 4.69 -11.98
N GLY A 179 -0.92 3.68 -11.46
CA GLY A 179 -0.45 2.84 -10.35
C GLY A 179 -0.25 3.63 -9.06
N PHE A 180 -1.12 4.61 -8.82
CA PHE A 180 -1.03 5.66 -7.82
C PHE A 180 -2.12 5.48 -6.76
N ASP A 181 -1.69 5.36 -5.51
CA ASP A 181 -2.59 5.43 -4.37
C ASP A 181 -2.35 6.75 -3.60
N PRO A 182 -3.29 7.72 -3.66
CA PRO A 182 -3.17 8.96 -2.89
C PRO A 182 -3.27 8.72 -1.38
N ARG A 183 -3.88 7.60 -0.94
CA ARG A 183 -4.15 7.32 0.48
C ARG A 183 -2.85 6.98 1.23
N SER A 184 -2.05 6.05 0.72
CA SER A 184 -0.74 5.69 1.29
C SER A 184 0.28 6.84 1.23
N LEU A 185 0.20 7.71 0.23
CA LEU A 185 1.00 8.94 0.18
C LEU A 185 0.58 9.93 1.27
N LEU A 186 -0.73 10.16 1.44
CA LEU A 186 -1.27 11.03 2.48
C LEU A 186 -0.92 10.49 3.87
N ALA A 187 -1.07 9.18 4.09
CA ALA A 187 -0.71 8.49 5.33
C ALA A 187 0.78 8.64 5.65
N SER A 188 1.65 8.39 4.66
CA SER A 188 3.11 8.52 4.80
C SER A 188 3.54 9.94 5.12
N LEU A 189 2.93 10.94 4.48
CA LEU A 189 3.21 12.35 4.75
C LEU A 189 2.75 12.76 6.15
N CYS A 190 1.55 12.37 6.57
CA CYS A 190 1.05 12.68 7.91
C CYS A 190 1.91 12.01 9.00
N ASP A 191 2.31 10.74 8.82
CA ASP A 191 3.22 10.03 9.74
C ASP A 191 4.60 10.72 9.83
N VAL A 192 5.18 11.17 8.71
CA VAL A 192 6.41 11.98 8.72
C VAL A 192 6.21 13.30 9.46
N LEU A 193 5.13 14.03 9.17
CA LEU A 193 4.85 15.33 9.77
C LEU A 193 4.66 15.22 11.29
N LEU A 194 3.87 14.25 11.75
CA LEU A 194 3.60 14.03 13.17
C LEU A 194 4.86 13.59 13.92
N ARG A 195 5.70 12.71 13.34
CA ARG A 195 7.02 12.39 13.92
C ARG A 195 7.91 13.62 14.06
N CYS A 196 7.88 14.54 13.11
CA CYS A 196 8.63 15.79 13.18
C CYS A 196 8.08 16.71 14.30
N ILE A 197 6.76 16.77 14.48
CA ILE A 197 6.11 17.56 15.55
C ILE A 197 6.32 16.94 16.95
N GLY A 198 6.32 15.61 17.05
CA GLY A 198 6.67 14.87 18.27
C GLY A 198 8.17 14.87 18.59
N SER A 199 9.03 15.43 17.72
CA SER A 199 10.44 15.62 18.05
C SER A 199 10.62 16.74 19.07
N GLY A 200 11.74 16.71 19.81
CA GLY A 200 12.11 17.76 20.77
C GLY A 200 12.35 19.16 20.18
N ARG A 201 12.12 19.35 18.87
CA ARG A 201 12.14 20.66 18.17
C ARG A 201 10.89 20.90 17.32
N GLY A 202 9.81 20.15 17.56
CA GLY A 202 8.56 20.25 16.79
C GLY A 202 7.90 21.63 16.85
N ASP A 203 8.14 22.43 17.89
CA ASP A 203 7.59 23.78 18.03
C ASP A 203 8.12 24.75 16.96
N GLU A 204 9.34 24.56 16.45
CA GLU A 204 9.87 25.33 15.31
C GLU A 204 9.08 25.02 14.03
N LEU A 205 8.74 23.76 13.79
CA LEU A 205 7.93 23.34 12.66
C LEU A 205 6.47 23.80 12.77
N VAL A 206 5.89 23.77 13.97
CA VAL A 206 4.53 24.30 14.20
C VAL A 206 4.51 25.82 14.04
N GLY A 207 5.56 26.53 14.49
CA GLY A 207 5.73 27.96 14.22
C GLY A 207 5.86 28.25 12.72
N ALA A 208 6.64 27.45 11.99
CA ALA A 208 6.79 27.56 10.54
C ALA A 208 5.50 27.26 9.77
N LEU A 209 4.68 26.30 10.23
CA LEU A 209 3.35 26.04 9.69
C LEU A 209 2.38 27.21 9.96
N ALA A 210 2.37 27.75 11.18
CA ALA A 210 1.50 28.86 11.57
C ALA A 210 1.88 30.19 10.87
N ALA A 211 3.15 30.37 10.51
CA ALA A 211 3.66 31.54 9.80
C ALA A 211 3.59 31.42 8.27
N ALA A 212 3.05 30.32 7.72
CA ALA A 212 2.92 30.13 6.28
C ALA A 212 1.57 30.67 5.78
N ASP A 213 1.61 31.73 4.96
CA ASP A 213 0.42 32.39 4.39
C ASP A 213 -0.49 31.44 3.60
N ASP A 214 0.07 30.37 3.02
CA ASP A 214 -0.64 29.37 2.21
C ASP A 214 -1.42 28.31 3.02
N LEU A 215 -1.38 28.33 4.37
CA LEU A 215 -2.02 27.31 5.22
C LEU A 215 -3.56 27.46 5.27
N ASP A 216 -4.27 26.72 4.42
CA ASP A 216 -5.72 26.57 4.54
C ASP A 216 -6.09 25.53 5.63
N LEU A 217 -6.54 26.02 6.79
CA LEU A 217 -7.04 25.18 7.90
C LEU A 217 -8.25 24.31 7.51
N ALA A 218 -9.04 24.67 6.51
CA ALA A 218 -10.12 23.81 6.01
C ALA A 218 -9.57 22.59 5.26
N VAL A 219 -8.48 22.74 4.51
CA VAL A 219 -7.76 21.62 3.88
C VAL A 219 -7.18 20.70 4.94
N LEU A 220 -6.55 21.23 5.99
CA LEU A 220 -5.98 20.40 7.07
C LEU A 220 -7.06 19.67 7.89
N ARG A 221 -8.22 20.29 8.15
CA ARG A 221 -9.40 19.60 8.73
C ARG A 221 -9.90 18.48 7.82
N LYS A 222 -9.95 18.71 6.51
CA LYS A 222 -10.34 17.69 5.52
C LYS A 222 -9.34 16.54 5.45
N VAL A 223 -8.04 16.79 5.58
CA VAL A 223 -7.01 15.75 5.73
C VAL A 223 -7.30 14.89 6.96
N ALA A 224 -7.48 15.50 8.14
CA ALA A 224 -7.80 14.76 9.36
C ALA A 224 -9.06 13.89 9.23
N ALA A 225 -10.13 14.43 8.64
CA ALA A 225 -11.37 13.69 8.40
C ALA A 225 -11.19 12.50 7.42
N ILE A 226 -10.41 12.65 6.36
CA ILE A 226 -10.09 11.56 5.42
C ILE A 226 -9.27 10.47 6.10
N VAL A 227 -8.22 10.86 6.83
CA VAL A 227 -7.30 9.94 7.50
C VAL A 227 -8.01 9.16 8.60
N ALA A 228 -8.89 9.79 9.37
CA ALA A 228 -9.72 9.14 10.38
C ALA A 228 -10.75 8.18 9.78
N ARG A 229 -11.48 8.59 8.71
CA ARG A 229 -12.53 7.78 8.09
C ARG A 229 -11.99 6.52 7.41
N GLU A 230 -10.85 6.64 6.74
CA GLU A 230 -10.25 5.54 5.97
C GLU A 230 -9.23 4.73 6.80
N HIS A 231 -9.15 4.96 8.12
CA HIS A 231 -8.23 4.30 9.07
C HIS A 231 -6.75 4.30 8.63
N LEU A 232 -6.28 5.41 8.07
CA LEU A 232 -4.94 5.50 7.45
C LEU A 232 -3.80 5.74 8.45
N LEU A 233 -4.12 6.04 9.71
CA LEU A 233 -3.16 6.24 10.79
C LEU A 233 -3.65 5.60 12.10
N PRO A 234 -2.75 5.16 13.00
CA PRO A 234 -3.12 4.66 14.32
C PRO A 234 -3.74 5.76 15.18
N HIS A 235 -4.56 5.37 16.15
CA HIS A 235 -5.35 6.31 16.96
C HIS A 235 -4.50 7.38 17.69
N ALA A 236 -3.30 7.02 18.16
CA ALA A 236 -2.37 7.98 18.77
C ALA A 236 -2.00 9.13 17.82
N ALA A 237 -1.70 8.82 16.56
CA ALA A 237 -1.34 9.80 15.55
C ALA A 237 -2.55 10.68 15.13
N LEU A 238 -3.78 10.15 15.18
CA LEU A 238 -4.99 10.94 14.99
C LEU A 238 -5.16 12.00 16.10
N VAL A 239 -4.94 11.62 17.37
CA VAL A 239 -4.99 12.54 18.52
C VAL A 239 -3.92 13.64 18.41
N GLU A 240 -2.71 13.30 17.95
CA GLU A 240 -1.65 14.28 17.67
C GLU A 240 -2.01 15.22 16.52
N LEU A 241 -2.66 14.74 15.46
CA LEU A 241 -3.13 15.55 14.33
C LEU A 241 -4.24 16.52 14.75
N GLU A 242 -5.17 16.09 15.59
CA GLU A 242 -6.18 16.96 16.20
C GLU A 242 -5.57 17.99 17.17
N ALA A 243 -4.51 17.60 17.90
CA ALA A 243 -3.76 18.52 18.74
C ALA A 243 -3.01 19.59 17.91
N LEU A 244 -2.41 19.20 16.79
CA LEU A 244 -1.81 20.12 15.82
C LEU A 244 -2.85 21.10 15.28
N LEU A 245 -4.02 20.61 14.84
CA LEU A 245 -5.13 21.44 14.36
C LEU A 245 -5.56 22.50 15.39
N ARG A 246 -5.70 22.10 16.67
CA ARG A 246 -6.02 23.02 17.77
C ARG A 246 -4.92 24.06 18.03
N ARG A 247 -3.64 23.66 17.93
CA ARG A 247 -2.49 24.58 18.07
C ARG A 247 -2.46 25.62 16.95
N LEU A 248 -2.68 25.18 15.70
CA LEU A 248 -2.66 26.07 14.52
C LEU A 248 -3.88 27.01 14.49
N SER A 249 -5.07 26.55 14.88
CA SER A 249 -6.24 27.44 14.98
C SER A 249 -6.08 28.48 16.09
N ALA A 250 -5.55 28.09 17.26
CA ALA A 250 -5.26 29.05 18.34
C ALA A 250 -4.19 30.08 17.94
N ALA A 251 -3.19 29.68 17.14
CA ALA A 251 -2.19 30.61 16.60
C ALA A 251 -2.81 31.61 15.59
N ALA A 252 -3.73 31.15 14.74
CA ALA A 252 -4.45 32.01 13.80
C ALA A 252 -5.37 33.02 14.51
N GLU A 253 -6.09 32.60 15.55
CA GLU A 253 -6.94 33.50 16.37
C GLU A 253 -6.12 34.47 17.23
N GLY A 254 -4.97 34.02 17.75
CA GLY A 254 -4.02 34.83 18.52
C GLY A 254 -3.29 35.91 17.71
N GLY A 255 -3.28 35.83 16.38
CA GLY A 255 -2.71 36.85 15.48
C GLY A 255 -3.47 38.18 15.46
N GLY A 256 -4.60 38.27 16.15
CA GLY A 256 -5.52 39.42 16.13
C GLY A 256 -5.17 40.63 17.00
N ALA A 257 -4.00 40.73 17.64
CA ALA A 257 -3.58 41.96 18.33
C ALA A 257 -2.06 42.07 18.64
N GLY A 258 -1.40 43.10 18.09
CA GLY A 258 -0.08 43.60 18.54
C GLY A 258 1.12 43.15 17.69
N GLY A 259 1.85 44.10 17.10
CA GLY A 259 2.96 43.82 16.17
C GLY A 259 4.27 44.58 16.45
N ALA A 260 5.08 44.71 15.39
CA ALA A 260 6.48 45.19 15.32
C ALA A 260 7.54 44.13 15.74
N ALA A 261 8.64 43.89 15.00
CA ALA A 261 9.15 44.47 13.74
C ALA A 261 10.19 43.48 13.11
N ALA A 262 10.74 43.61 11.88
CA ALA A 262 10.60 44.58 10.78
C ALA A 262 11.09 43.98 9.43
N ALA A 263 10.73 44.63 8.30
CA ALA A 263 11.38 44.60 6.97
C ALA A 263 11.42 43.27 6.16
N SER A 264 11.13 43.23 4.84
CA SER A 264 10.67 44.30 3.93
C SER A 264 10.12 43.80 2.57
N SER A 265 8.88 44.19 2.26
CA SER A 265 8.42 44.73 0.95
C SER A 265 8.39 43.80 -0.30
N PRO A 266 7.72 44.19 -1.43
CA PRO A 266 6.49 43.49 -1.80
C PRO A 266 6.38 43.13 -3.30
N LEU A 267 5.34 42.38 -3.70
CA LEU A 267 4.73 42.52 -5.03
C LEU A 267 3.21 42.31 -4.98
N GLU A 268 2.48 43.26 -5.56
CA GLU A 268 1.01 43.28 -5.64
C GLU A 268 0.49 42.37 -6.76
N GLY A 269 -0.78 41.95 -6.65
CA GLY A 269 -1.44 41.14 -7.70
C GLY A 269 -2.88 40.76 -7.38
N GLY A 270 -3.68 41.69 -6.84
CA GLY A 270 -5.04 41.39 -6.41
C GLY A 270 -6.01 41.14 -7.57
N VAL A 271 -6.90 40.15 -7.39
CA VAL A 271 -8.18 40.08 -8.10
C VAL A 271 -9.26 39.83 -7.06
N ALA A 272 -10.24 40.73 -6.97
CA ALA A 272 -11.20 40.77 -5.87
C ALA A 272 -12.50 39.99 -6.16
N ALA A 273 -12.98 39.34 -5.09
CA ALA A 273 -14.39 39.20 -4.69
C ALA A 273 -15.45 38.62 -5.66
N ALA A 274 -15.90 37.41 -5.35
CA ALA A 274 -17.30 37.09 -5.01
C ALA A 274 -17.27 35.82 -4.13
N GLY A 275 -17.95 35.70 -2.98
CA GLY A 275 -19.08 36.47 -2.46
C GLY A 275 -20.28 35.53 -2.34
N GLY A 276 -20.51 34.93 -1.16
CA GLY A 276 -21.60 33.98 -0.94
C GLY A 276 -21.41 33.03 0.24
N ASP A 277 -21.62 33.52 1.46
CA ASP A 277 -21.71 32.66 2.65
C ASP A 277 -22.94 31.74 2.57
N ALA A 278 -22.70 30.46 2.33
CA ALA A 278 -23.66 29.39 2.57
C ALA A 278 -23.02 28.43 3.58
N SER A 279 -23.45 28.55 4.85
CA SER A 279 -22.89 27.89 6.04
C SER A 279 -22.31 26.49 5.80
N ALA A 280 -21.04 26.32 6.17
CA ALA A 280 -20.37 25.02 6.18
C ALA A 280 -21.10 24.01 7.07
N ASP A 281 -21.73 24.44 8.17
CA ASP A 281 -22.51 23.59 9.08
C ASP A 281 -23.73 22.97 8.39
N ALA A 282 -24.39 23.71 7.48
CA ALA A 282 -25.51 23.18 6.70
C ALA A 282 -25.08 22.08 5.70
N THR A 283 -23.79 22.04 5.35
CA THR A 283 -23.19 20.99 4.51
C THR A 283 -22.70 19.82 5.36
N LEU A 284 -22.16 20.09 6.55
CA LEU A 284 -21.72 19.08 7.52
C LEU A 284 -22.90 18.26 8.06
N ALA A 285 -23.97 18.93 8.51
CA ALA A 285 -25.18 18.29 9.05
C ALA A 285 -25.91 17.39 8.03
N ARG A 286 -25.72 17.64 6.73
CA ARG A 286 -26.23 16.76 5.65
C ARG A 286 -25.39 15.49 5.49
N LEU A 287 -24.07 15.56 5.71
CA LEU A 287 -23.20 14.37 5.71
C LEU A 287 -23.45 13.48 6.94
N GLU A 288 -23.65 14.09 8.10
CA GLU A 288 -23.91 13.37 9.36
C GLU A 288 -25.22 12.57 9.31
N ALA A 289 -26.24 13.10 8.61
CA ALA A 289 -27.53 12.43 8.45
C ALA A 289 -27.49 11.20 7.51
N GLU A 290 -26.58 11.16 6.53
CA GLU A 290 -26.44 10.00 5.61
C GLU A 290 -25.51 8.90 6.12
N LEU A 291 -24.58 9.20 7.04
CA LEU A 291 -23.50 8.27 7.41
C LEU A 291 -23.78 7.39 8.65
N GLY A 292 -24.86 7.65 9.39
CA GLY A 292 -25.22 6.87 10.57
C GLY A 292 -24.28 7.07 11.78
N PRO A 293 -24.57 6.46 12.94
CA PRO A 293 -23.80 6.69 14.15
C PRO A 293 -22.40 6.05 14.06
N PRO A 294 -21.34 6.75 14.50
CA PRO A 294 -19.97 6.23 14.44
C PRO A 294 -19.81 5.00 15.33
N GLY A 295 -19.22 3.94 14.75
CA GLY A 295 -18.81 2.74 15.48
C GLY A 295 -17.82 3.09 16.60
N LYS A 296 -18.02 2.48 17.78
CA LYS A 296 -17.30 2.79 19.01
C LYS A 296 -15.81 2.42 18.87
N ALA A 297 -14.93 3.41 18.77
CA ALA A 297 -13.49 3.19 18.77
C ALA A 297 -13.02 2.65 20.14
N LEU A 298 -12.18 1.62 20.12
CA LEU A 298 -11.59 0.96 21.29
C LEU A 298 -10.09 0.67 21.03
N PRO A 299 -9.28 0.38 22.07
CA PRO A 299 -7.84 0.13 21.95
C PRO A 299 -7.58 -1.27 21.34
N ALA A 300 -7.85 -1.40 20.05
CA ALA A 300 -8.38 -2.65 19.52
C ALA A 300 -7.38 -3.61 18.87
N GLU A 301 -6.19 -3.22 18.41
CA GLU A 301 -5.37 -4.11 17.56
C GLU A 301 -4.91 -5.41 18.27
N GLU A 302 -4.30 -5.32 19.45
CA GLU A 302 -3.87 -6.52 20.20
C GLU A 302 -5.08 -7.37 20.63
N ALA A 303 -6.15 -6.72 21.10
CA ALA A 303 -7.40 -7.38 21.46
C ALA A 303 -8.14 -7.98 20.24
N GLN A 304 -7.96 -7.44 19.03
CA GLN A 304 -8.49 -7.99 17.78
C GLN A 304 -7.66 -9.17 17.29
N VAL A 305 -6.33 -9.15 17.44
CA VAL A 305 -5.50 -10.31 17.13
C VAL A 305 -5.86 -11.47 18.05
N GLU A 306 -6.05 -11.21 19.35
CA GLU A 306 -6.47 -12.22 20.32
C GLU A 306 -7.91 -12.69 20.05
N ALA A 307 -8.88 -11.78 19.90
CA ALA A 307 -10.27 -12.14 19.61
C ALA A 307 -10.46 -12.82 18.24
N TYR A 308 -9.66 -12.49 17.22
CA TYR A 308 -9.65 -13.19 15.93
C TYR A 308 -9.10 -14.61 16.08
N SER A 309 -8.03 -14.77 16.86
CA SER A 309 -7.42 -16.07 17.14
C SER A 309 -8.32 -16.95 17.99
N GLU A 310 -9.06 -16.38 18.94
CA GLU A 310 -10.07 -17.06 19.75
C GLU A 310 -11.30 -17.44 18.90
N ALA A 311 -11.90 -16.49 18.18
CA ALA A 311 -13.12 -16.72 17.40
C ALA A 311 -12.93 -17.66 16.20
N LEU A 312 -11.74 -17.72 15.61
CA LEU A 312 -11.44 -18.56 14.45
C LEU A 312 -10.56 -19.76 14.78
N GLY A 313 -10.07 -19.90 16.02
CA GLY A 313 -9.23 -21.01 16.46
C GLY A 313 -9.89 -22.37 16.29
N GLU A 314 -11.16 -22.49 16.68
CA GLU A 314 -11.98 -23.69 16.45
C GLU A 314 -12.18 -23.99 14.95
N LEU A 315 -12.15 -22.95 14.11
CA LEU A 315 -12.37 -23.08 12.67
C LEU A 315 -11.11 -23.43 11.87
N VAL A 316 -9.91 -23.46 12.47
CA VAL A 316 -8.64 -23.75 11.77
C VAL A 316 -8.64 -25.15 11.12
N CYS A 317 -9.08 -26.19 11.83
CA CYS A 317 -9.06 -27.56 11.31
C CYS A 317 -10.27 -28.37 11.80
N ASP A 318 -11.11 -28.80 10.86
CA ASP A 318 -12.38 -29.50 11.15
C ASP A 318 -12.75 -30.44 9.99
N SER A 319 -13.84 -31.19 10.12
CA SER A 319 -14.40 -32.06 9.07
C SER A 319 -15.62 -31.43 8.38
N ALA A 320 -15.88 -31.84 7.14
CA ALA A 320 -17.12 -31.51 6.43
C ALA A 320 -17.42 -32.58 5.35
N PRO A 321 -18.68 -32.76 4.91
CA PRO A 321 -18.99 -33.60 3.76
C PRO A 321 -18.57 -32.89 2.46
N LEU A 322 -17.37 -33.18 1.96
CA LEU A 322 -16.80 -32.54 0.76
C LEU A 322 -17.20 -33.26 -0.54
N LEU A 323 -17.57 -34.54 -0.42
CA LEU A 323 -17.87 -35.43 -1.56
C LEU A 323 -19.36 -35.71 -1.76
N GLU A 324 -20.24 -35.28 -0.84
CA GLU A 324 -21.67 -35.48 -0.98
C GLU A 324 -22.30 -34.58 -2.06
N ALA A 325 -23.37 -35.07 -2.70
CA ALA A 325 -24.11 -34.33 -3.72
C ALA A 325 -24.80 -33.05 -3.17
N GLY A 326 -24.96 -32.94 -1.85
CA GLY A 326 -25.47 -31.76 -1.15
C GLY A 326 -24.41 -30.71 -0.77
N ALA A 327 -23.13 -30.97 -1.03
CA ALA A 327 -22.05 -30.03 -0.70
C ALA A 327 -22.18 -28.71 -1.49
N ALA A 328 -22.03 -27.57 -0.81
CA ALA A 328 -22.25 -26.24 -1.38
C ALA A 328 -21.34 -25.91 -2.59
N GLN A 329 -20.18 -26.55 -2.70
CA GLN A 329 -19.30 -26.49 -3.88
C GLN A 329 -18.64 -27.86 -4.06
N ARG A 330 -18.96 -28.56 -5.17
CA ARG A 330 -18.42 -29.89 -5.48
C ARG A 330 -16.89 -29.87 -5.52
N HIS A 331 -16.24 -30.86 -4.90
CA HIS A 331 -14.78 -30.97 -4.92
C HIS A 331 -14.24 -31.33 -6.30
N HIS A 332 -13.20 -30.64 -6.76
CA HIS A 332 -12.59 -30.84 -8.09
C HIS A 332 -12.19 -32.30 -8.32
N TYR A 333 -11.65 -32.95 -7.30
CA TYR A 333 -11.15 -34.33 -7.37
C TYR A 333 -12.21 -35.39 -7.02
N ALA A 334 -13.49 -35.03 -6.83
CA ALA A 334 -14.53 -35.99 -6.44
C ALA A 334 -14.56 -37.26 -7.33
N SER A 335 -14.53 -37.09 -8.66
CA SER A 335 -14.50 -38.22 -9.61
C SER A 335 -13.20 -39.05 -9.56
N GLN A 336 -12.11 -38.53 -9.01
CA GLN A 336 -10.85 -39.26 -8.82
C GLN A 336 -10.85 -39.97 -7.46
N ALA A 337 -11.37 -39.32 -6.42
CA ALA A 337 -11.61 -39.91 -5.12
C ALA A 337 -12.54 -41.12 -5.25
N GLU A 338 -13.73 -40.96 -5.85
CA GLU A 338 -14.70 -42.04 -6.13
C GLU A 338 -14.03 -43.28 -6.76
N ARG A 339 -13.25 -43.09 -7.84
CA ARG A 339 -12.51 -44.17 -8.52
C ARG A 339 -11.35 -44.75 -7.70
N GLY A 340 -10.76 -43.98 -6.80
CA GLY A 340 -9.66 -44.40 -5.92
C GLY A 340 -10.11 -45.04 -4.61
N ALA A 341 -11.42 -45.09 -4.32
CA ALA A 341 -11.97 -45.53 -3.03
C ALA A 341 -11.49 -46.94 -2.63
N ASP A 342 -11.63 -47.91 -3.53
CA ASP A 342 -11.26 -49.31 -3.29
C ASP A 342 -9.75 -49.48 -3.05
N ALA A 343 -8.93 -48.71 -3.78
CA ALA A 343 -7.48 -48.72 -3.64
C ALA A 343 -7.02 -48.09 -2.32
N ALA A 344 -7.64 -46.97 -1.91
CA ALA A 344 -7.33 -46.29 -0.66
C ALA A 344 -7.72 -47.13 0.58
N ALA A 345 -8.84 -47.85 0.52
CA ALA A 345 -9.29 -48.75 1.58
C ALA A 345 -8.29 -49.91 1.83
N GLY A 346 -7.63 -50.39 0.78
CA GLY A 346 -6.61 -51.45 0.84
C GLY A 346 -5.20 -51.01 1.25
N ALA A 347 -4.95 -49.71 1.44
CA ALA A 347 -3.60 -49.14 1.58
C ALA A 347 -3.27 -48.69 3.03
N PRO A 348 -2.79 -49.57 3.93
CA PRO A 348 -2.49 -49.20 5.32
C PRO A 348 -1.34 -48.19 5.45
N ALA A 349 -0.41 -48.15 4.49
CA ALA A 349 0.67 -47.16 4.46
C ALA A 349 0.15 -45.73 4.19
N LEU A 350 -0.75 -45.58 3.20
CA LEU A 350 -1.45 -44.33 2.89
C LEU A 350 -2.22 -43.83 4.11
N ARG A 351 -3.07 -44.67 4.71
CA ARG A 351 -3.85 -44.31 5.90
C ARG A 351 -2.96 -43.88 7.07
N LYS A 352 -1.81 -44.54 7.28
CA LYS A 352 -0.85 -44.16 8.32
C LYS A 352 -0.18 -42.81 8.03
N ALA A 353 0.12 -42.50 6.77
CA ALA A 353 0.65 -41.19 6.37
C ALA A 353 -0.39 -40.09 6.60
N LEU A 354 -1.61 -40.25 6.07
CA LEU A 354 -2.70 -39.27 6.20
C LEU A 354 -3.07 -38.98 7.66
N MET A 355 -3.13 -40.02 8.51
CA MET A 355 -3.36 -39.86 9.97
C MET A 355 -2.23 -39.08 10.67
N ARG A 356 -0.98 -39.17 10.18
CA ARG A 356 0.14 -38.39 10.70
C ARG A 356 0.03 -36.92 10.28
N GLU A 357 -0.28 -36.67 9.00
CA GLU A 357 -0.46 -35.30 8.50
C GLU A 357 -1.65 -34.61 9.20
N LEU A 358 -2.80 -35.28 9.33
CA LEU A 358 -3.96 -34.74 10.05
C LEU A 358 -3.64 -34.43 11.53
N LYS A 359 -2.81 -35.25 12.18
CA LYS A 359 -2.33 -34.98 13.53
C LYS A 359 -1.39 -33.76 13.60
N GLY A 360 -0.60 -33.51 12.56
CA GLY A 360 0.21 -32.29 12.44
C GLY A 360 -0.64 -31.04 12.24
N LEU A 361 -1.63 -31.11 11.33
CA LEU A 361 -2.57 -30.03 11.02
C LEU A 361 -3.42 -29.63 12.24
N ARG A 362 -3.97 -30.61 12.96
CA ARG A 362 -4.70 -30.39 14.24
C ARG A 362 -3.77 -30.02 15.40
N GLY A 363 -2.46 -30.16 15.24
CA GLY A 363 -1.45 -29.89 16.27
C GLY A 363 -1.02 -28.43 16.42
N GLY A 364 -1.80 -27.48 15.89
CA GLY A 364 -1.50 -26.04 15.96
C GLY A 364 -0.35 -25.57 15.07
N GLN A 365 0.02 -26.34 14.03
CA GLN A 365 1.11 -25.99 13.11
C GLN A 365 0.68 -25.07 11.96
N LEU A 366 -0.61 -24.73 11.88
CA LEU A 366 -1.18 -23.86 10.88
C LEU A 366 -1.14 -22.40 11.36
N PRO A 367 -0.67 -21.43 10.55
CA PRO A 367 -0.68 -20.04 10.95
C PRO A 367 -2.12 -19.53 11.01
N LEU A 368 -2.44 -18.87 12.12
CA LEU A 368 -3.68 -18.14 12.35
C LEU A 368 -3.30 -16.74 12.83
N HIS A 369 -3.44 -15.75 11.94
CA HIS A 369 -3.24 -14.33 12.23
C HIS A 369 -4.21 -13.52 11.37
N PRO A 370 -4.69 -12.32 11.80
CA PRO A 370 -5.51 -11.45 10.94
C PRO A 370 -4.87 -11.13 9.59
N ASP A 371 -3.53 -11.07 9.56
CA ASP A 371 -2.71 -10.84 8.37
C ASP A 371 -2.69 -12.00 7.37
N ALA A 372 -2.68 -13.24 7.87
CA ALA A 372 -2.56 -14.46 7.10
C ALA A 372 -3.01 -15.66 7.96
N ALA A 373 -4.00 -16.40 7.47
CA ALA A 373 -4.60 -17.54 8.14
C ALA A 373 -4.81 -18.71 7.17
N VAL A 374 -4.67 -19.93 7.68
CA VAL A 374 -4.87 -21.16 6.91
C VAL A 374 -5.95 -22.00 7.59
N PHE A 375 -7.06 -22.19 6.88
CA PHE A 375 -8.17 -23.04 7.29
C PHE A 375 -8.15 -24.33 6.48
N VAL A 376 -8.37 -25.46 7.14
CA VAL A 376 -8.41 -26.79 6.51
C VAL A 376 -9.70 -27.50 6.88
N ARG A 377 -10.37 -28.08 5.88
CA ARG A 377 -11.46 -29.03 6.04
C ARG A 377 -11.06 -30.34 5.40
N HIS A 378 -11.20 -31.45 6.12
CA HIS A 378 -11.08 -32.79 5.54
C HIS A 378 -12.45 -33.42 5.37
N ASP A 379 -12.58 -34.35 4.42
CA ASP A 379 -13.83 -35.09 4.26
C ASP A 379 -14.12 -35.98 5.49
N GLU A 380 -15.40 -36.13 5.83
CA GLU A 380 -15.85 -36.94 6.98
C GLU A 380 -15.71 -38.44 6.72
N ALA A 381 -15.99 -38.89 5.50
CA ALA A 381 -15.86 -40.28 5.10
C ALA A 381 -14.41 -40.64 4.75
N ARG A 382 -13.59 -39.66 4.32
CA ARG A 382 -12.26 -39.91 3.75
C ARG A 382 -11.17 -38.95 4.21
N LEU A 383 -10.03 -39.53 4.59
CA LEU A 383 -8.85 -38.79 5.02
C LEU A 383 -7.94 -38.32 3.88
N ASP A 384 -8.24 -38.69 2.62
CA ASP A 384 -7.43 -38.40 1.43
C ASP A 384 -7.88 -37.16 0.65
N THR A 385 -9.01 -36.56 1.03
CA THR A 385 -9.67 -35.47 0.30
C THR A 385 -9.83 -34.28 1.24
N TRP A 386 -9.12 -33.19 0.96
CA TRP A 386 -9.13 -31.96 1.78
C TRP A 386 -9.49 -30.73 0.94
N ARG A 387 -10.02 -29.71 1.60
CA ARG A 387 -10.20 -28.35 1.07
C ARG A 387 -9.50 -27.37 2.00
N LEU A 388 -8.73 -26.45 1.44
CA LEU A 388 -8.03 -25.41 2.19
C LEU A 388 -8.57 -24.04 1.78
N VAL A 389 -8.61 -23.12 2.74
CA VAL A 389 -8.83 -21.70 2.50
C VAL A 389 -7.61 -20.96 3.04
N LEU A 390 -6.93 -20.20 2.17
CA LEU A 390 -5.84 -19.31 2.55
C LEU A 390 -6.37 -17.88 2.54
N SER A 391 -6.18 -17.11 3.62
CA SER A 391 -6.24 -15.65 3.48
C SER A 391 -4.95 -15.12 2.87
N GLY A 392 -5.06 -14.17 1.95
CA GLY A 392 -3.90 -13.57 1.30
C GLY A 392 -3.16 -12.62 2.25
N PRO A 393 -1.82 -12.68 2.34
CA PRO A 393 -1.06 -11.84 3.26
C PRO A 393 -1.24 -10.35 2.99
N VAL A 394 -1.26 -9.54 4.06
CA VAL A 394 -1.01 -8.10 3.99
C VAL A 394 0.31 -7.79 3.26
N ASP A 395 0.43 -6.57 2.74
CA ASP A 395 1.49 -6.11 1.82
C ASP A 395 1.60 -6.88 0.48
N THR A 396 0.64 -7.76 0.17
CA THR A 396 0.51 -8.40 -1.14
C THR A 396 -0.77 -7.95 -1.85
N PRO A 397 -0.86 -8.02 -3.20
CA PRO A 397 -2.12 -7.73 -3.92
C PRO A 397 -3.24 -8.76 -3.64
N TYR A 398 -2.99 -9.73 -2.76
CA TYR A 398 -3.95 -10.74 -2.31
C TYR A 398 -4.53 -10.42 -0.92
N ALA A 399 -4.07 -9.33 -0.27
CA ALA A 399 -4.39 -8.97 1.11
C ALA A 399 -5.90 -9.10 1.43
N HIS A 400 -6.21 -9.83 2.51
CA HIS A 400 -7.56 -10.12 3.00
C HIS A 400 -8.48 -10.90 2.03
N GLY A 401 -8.01 -11.26 0.83
CA GLY A 401 -8.72 -12.15 -0.08
C GLY A 401 -8.72 -13.58 0.43
N LEU A 402 -9.81 -14.32 0.20
CA LEU A 402 -9.93 -15.74 0.56
C LEU A 402 -9.77 -16.62 -0.68
N PHE A 403 -8.80 -17.53 -0.64
CA PHE A 403 -8.40 -18.38 -1.76
C PHE A 403 -8.63 -19.85 -1.44
N VAL A 404 -9.53 -20.49 -2.19
CA VAL A 404 -9.95 -21.88 -1.99
C VAL A 404 -9.10 -22.81 -2.85
N PHE A 405 -8.59 -23.86 -2.22
CA PHE A 405 -7.80 -24.92 -2.86
C PHE A 405 -8.38 -26.29 -2.54
N ASP A 406 -8.60 -27.08 -3.57
CA ASP A 406 -9.00 -28.48 -3.44
C ASP A 406 -7.75 -29.36 -3.51
N VAL A 407 -7.64 -30.30 -2.58
CA VAL A 407 -6.48 -31.18 -2.43
C VAL A 407 -6.90 -32.64 -2.36
N TYR A 408 -6.19 -33.49 -3.09
CA TYR A 408 -6.41 -34.93 -3.11
C TYR A 408 -5.09 -35.70 -3.04
N ALA A 409 -4.98 -36.59 -2.06
CA ALA A 409 -3.86 -37.51 -1.92
C ALA A 409 -4.15 -38.79 -2.73
N PRO A 410 -3.42 -39.06 -3.82
CA PRO A 410 -3.65 -40.27 -4.61
C PRO A 410 -3.19 -41.54 -3.85
N PRO A 411 -3.61 -42.75 -4.26
CA PRO A 411 -3.25 -44.01 -3.59
C PRO A 411 -1.74 -44.25 -3.41
N GLU A 412 -0.92 -43.67 -4.29
CA GLU A 412 0.54 -43.74 -4.26
C GLU A 412 1.21 -42.80 -3.24
N TYR A 413 0.44 -41.93 -2.57
CA TYR A 413 0.95 -41.04 -1.51
C TYR A 413 1.45 -41.85 -0.30
N PRO A 414 2.63 -41.52 0.30
CA PRO A 414 3.43 -40.31 0.11
C PRO A 414 4.55 -40.41 -0.94
N SER A 415 4.59 -41.44 -1.79
CA SER A 415 5.62 -41.60 -2.83
C SER A 415 5.47 -40.56 -3.96
N ILE A 416 4.23 -40.13 -4.21
CA ILE A 416 3.86 -39.07 -5.16
C ILE A 416 3.26 -37.89 -4.33
N PRO A 417 3.55 -36.62 -4.69
CA PRO A 417 2.94 -35.46 -4.04
C PRO A 417 1.40 -35.45 -4.16
N PRO A 418 0.69 -34.75 -3.25
CA PRO A 418 -0.75 -34.58 -3.37
C PRO A 418 -1.07 -33.69 -4.58
N LEU A 419 -2.23 -33.91 -5.18
CA LEU A 419 -2.77 -33.09 -6.25
C LEU A 419 -3.46 -31.86 -5.64
N VAL A 420 -3.23 -30.69 -6.23
CA VAL A 420 -3.75 -29.40 -5.75
C VAL A 420 -4.39 -28.65 -6.92
N HIS A 421 -5.64 -28.25 -6.74
CA HIS A 421 -6.40 -27.41 -7.67
C HIS A 421 -6.79 -26.09 -6.98
N PHE A 422 -6.79 -25.00 -7.73
CA PHE A 422 -7.15 -23.67 -7.25
C PHE A 422 -8.53 -23.29 -7.80
N GLU A 423 -9.52 -23.21 -6.91
CA GLU A 423 -10.94 -23.00 -7.27
C GLU A 423 -11.29 -21.52 -7.49
N THR A 424 -10.64 -20.59 -6.79
CA THR A 424 -10.98 -19.15 -6.82
C THR A 424 -10.44 -18.44 -8.09
N THR A 425 -10.71 -18.98 -9.28
CA THR A 425 -10.29 -18.44 -10.59
C THR A 425 -11.33 -17.55 -11.28
N GLY A 426 -12.48 -17.33 -10.64
CA GLY A 426 -13.62 -16.61 -11.25
C GLY A 426 -14.21 -17.38 -12.44
N GLY A 427 -14.37 -18.70 -12.32
CA GLY A 427 -14.85 -19.55 -13.43
C GLY A 427 -13.84 -19.69 -14.57
N GLY A 428 -12.54 -19.64 -14.26
CA GLY A 428 -11.46 -19.74 -15.23
C GLY A 428 -11.13 -18.46 -16.00
N THR A 429 -11.65 -17.30 -15.56
CA THR A 429 -11.44 -16.02 -16.24
C THR A 429 -10.22 -15.24 -15.74
N VAL A 430 -9.76 -15.49 -14.50
CA VAL A 430 -8.69 -14.72 -13.86
C VAL A 430 -7.44 -15.55 -13.62
N LYS A 431 -6.29 -15.09 -14.14
CA LYS A 431 -4.97 -15.60 -13.80
C LYS A 431 -4.37 -14.78 -12.66
N PHE A 432 -4.48 -15.26 -11.43
CA PHE A 432 -4.03 -14.54 -10.23
C PHE A 432 -2.50 -14.41 -10.12
N ASN A 433 -1.74 -15.43 -10.49
CA ASN A 433 -0.30 -15.48 -10.29
C ASN A 433 0.38 -16.19 -11.48
N PRO A 434 1.64 -15.88 -11.85
CA PRO A 434 2.40 -16.72 -12.78
C PRO A 434 2.34 -18.23 -12.51
N ASN A 435 2.25 -18.63 -11.23
CA ASN A 435 2.17 -20.02 -10.76
C ASN A 435 0.74 -20.56 -10.53
N LEU A 436 -0.28 -19.69 -10.51
CA LEU A 436 -1.71 -20.04 -10.39
C LEU A 436 -2.39 -19.73 -11.72
N TYR A 437 -2.58 -20.77 -12.52
CA TYR A 437 -3.10 -20.65 -13.87
C TYR A 437 -4.63 -20.46 -13.86
N ALA A 438 -5.17 -19.86 -14.92
CA ALA A 438 -6.61 -19.62 -15.04
C ALA A 438 -7.42 -20.94 -15.10
N ASP A 439 -6.83 -22.04 -15.57
CA ASP A 439 -7.42 -23.39 -15.52
C ASP A 439 -7.38 -24.04 -14.11
N GLY A 440 -7.08 -23.25 -13.06
CA GLY A 440 -6.96 -23.69 -11.67
C GLY A 440 -5.71 -24.53 -11.39
N LYS A 441 -4.79 -24.70 -12.35
CA LYS A 441 -3.59 -25.51 -12.16
C LYS A 441 -2.54 -24.78 -11.31
N ALA A 442 -2.12 -25.40 -10.22
CA ALA A 442 -1.07 -24.90 -9.33
C ALA A 442 0.30 -25.53 -9.66
N ALA A 443 1.05 -24.95 -10.59
CA ALA A 443 2.25 -25.60 -11.14
C ALA A 443 3.46 -25.71 -10.18
N ALA A 444 3.49 -24.90 -9.12
CA ALA A 444 4.64 -24.81 -8.20
C ALA A 444 4.44 -25.50 -6.84
N LEU A 445 3.21 -25.86 -6.46
CA LEU A 445 2.88 -26.35 -5.12
C LEU A 445 3.08 -27.86 -4.92
N ALA A 446 3.24 -28.64 -6.00
CA ALA A 446 3.34 -30.10 -5.97
C ALA A 446 4.79 -30.65 -5.82
N ARG A 447 5.73 -29.90 -5.23
CA ARG A 447 7.12 -30.38 -5.01
C ARG A 447 7.57 -30.27 -3.54
N PRO A 448 7.25 -31.27 -2.68
CA PRO A 448 8.01 -31.47 -1.46
C PRO A 448 9.46 -31.87 -1.82
N HIS A 449 10.42 -31.47 -0.99
CA HIS A 449 11.84 -31.52 -1.32
C HIS A 449 12.38 -32.94 -1.58
N THR A 450 12.60 -33.28 -2.87
CA THR A 450 13.52 -34.35 -3.27
C THR A 450 14.70 -33.76 -4.04
N ARG A 451 15.92 -34.12 -3.61
CA ARG A 451 17.19 -33.82 -4.30
C ARG A 451 17.26 -34.60 -5.61
N ALA A 452 16.72 -34.05 -6.70
CA ALA A 452 16.95 -34.53 -8.05
C ALA A 452 16.88 -33.37 -9.05
N ALA A 453 17.79 -33.36 -10.04
CA ALA A 453 17.91 -32.28 -11.00
C ALA A 453 16.68 -32.18 -11.92
N CYS A 454 16.21 -30.95 -12.17
CA CYS A 454 15.42 -30.68 -13.36
C CYS A 454 16.39 -30.45 -14.54
N PRO A 455 16.29 -31.19 -15.66
CA PRO A 455 17.00 -30.81 -16.86
C PRO A 455 16.44 -29.48 -17.37
N LEU A 456 17.32 -28.54 -17.70
CA LEU A 456 16.96 -27.31 -18.40
C LEU A 456 16.34 -27.66 -19.76
N PRO A 457 15.34 -26.92 -20.24
CA PRO A 457 14.88 -27.06 -21.62
C PRO A 457 16.03 -26.71 -22.58
N PRO A 458 16.17 -27.40 -23.72
CA PRO A 458 17.24 -27.12 -24.66
C PRO A 458 17.12 -25.68 -25.19
N ALA A 459 18.22 -24.93 -25.10
CA ALA A 459 18.28 -23.57 -25.62
C ALA A 459 17.98 -23.57 -27.12
N ARG A 460 17.06 -22.69 -27.56
CA ARG A 460 16.92 -22.40 -28.99
C ARG A 460 18.26 -21.83 -29.51
N PRO A 461 18.75 -22.25 -30.69
CA PRO A 461 19.86 -21.58 -31.32
C PRO A 461 19.48 -20.11 -31.63
N PRO A 462 20.43 -19.16 -31.55
CA PRO A 462 20.18 -17.77 -31.93
C PRO A 462 19.97 -17.64 -33.44
N PRO A 463 19.31 -16.55 -33.89
CA PRO A 463 19.21 -16.20 -35.32
C PRO A 463 20.57 -15.75 -35.90
#